data_AF-A0A1B0FH85-F1
#
_entry.id   AF-A0A1B0FH85-F1
#
_cell.length_a   1.000
_cell.length_b   1.000
_cell.length_c   1.000
_cell.angle_alpha   90.00
_cell.angle_beta   90.00
_cell.angle_gamma   90.00
#
_symmetry.space_group_name_H-M   'P 1'
#
loop_
_entity.id
_entity.type
_entity.pdbx_description
1 polymer ?
#
loop_
_entity_poly.entity_id
_entity_poly.type
_entity_poly.pdbx_seq_one_letter_code
_entity_poly.pdbx_strand_id
1 'polypeptide(L)'
;MTTPPEVKYTSTSLSLSSLITCFISCFVIVSCLLEGLCVTSKANALSQSATLSLDPLLWDHVVDLNEDFRILWKIINQDITFEIQARTLGYVGFGFSPDGNFAGSDIAIGWVDKGQTYFQDRHIKRNGDPEPIVDPSQDYILMWGYENRTHTVLRFRRKLDTCDPAHDIAITNDTMRLLYMYNERDPPHGSVKPGHLPNPASSFRPYRPIVLTQRPHIQFKHEEYVRILELRNEDVELPGADETLIWCKTFKLDDMKRKHHLIRYEPIYDSPASVHNLQHITLRECHGMHQELEEMAREQGRQCMGARDIPLACNAIVASWSRGSNSFTFPDETGYPMESRQAKYYLMETHYNNLQPDLTQLHANRQMADNSGLKIYFTHVLRRHDAGVLSIGE
;
A
#
# COMPACT_ATOMS: atom_id res chain seq x y z
N MET A 1 -77.21 -12.14 -10.46
CA MET A 1 -77.62 -11.26 -11.58
C MET A 1 -76.35 -10.68 -12.18
N THR A 2 -75.77 -11.41 -13.13
CA THR A 2 -75.75 -11.10 -14.58
C THR A 2 -74.54 -10.24 -14.97
N THR A 3 -73.40 -10.91 -15.19
CA THR A 3 -72.36 -10.55 -16.15
C THR A 3 -72.87 -10.72 -17.58
N PRO A 4 -72.47 -9.85 -18.52
CA PRO A 4 -71.77 -10.32 -19.74
C PRO A 4 -70.79 -9.27 -20.34
N PRO A 5 -70.09 -9.51 -21.47
CA PRO A 5 -69.15 -10.60 -21.72
C PRO A 5 -67.78 -10.10 -22.28
N GLU A 6 -66.83 -11.02 -22.28
CA GLU A 6 -65.51 -11.00 -22.94
C GLU A 6 -65.64 -11.02 -24.48
N VAL A 7 -64.77 -10.29 -25.20
CA VAL A 7 -64.49 -10.54 -26.63
C VAL A 7 -62.98 -10.64 -26.84
N LYS A 8 -62.54 -11.82 -27.28
CA LYS A 8 -61.20 -12.13 -27.80
C LYS A 8 -61.17 -11.85 -29.30
N TYR A 9 -60.05 -11.36 -29.81
CA TYR A 9 -59.56 -11.69 -31.16
C TYR A 9 -58.04 -11.82 -31.17
N THR A 10 -57.55 -12.95 -31.70
CA THR A 10 -56.15 -13.31 -31.92
C THR A 10 -55.83 -13.40 -33.41
N SER A 11 -54.65 -12.90 -33.76
CA SER A 11 -53.67 -13.30 -34.79
C SER A 11 -54.01 -13.29 -36.29
N THR A 12 -53.17 -12.61 -37.08
CA THR A 12 -52.27 -13.16 -38.14
C THR A 12 -51.52 -12.00 -38.83
N SER A 13 -50.24 -11.80 -38.52
CA SER A 13 -49.04 -12.10 -39.35
C SER A 13 -48.84 -11.21 -40.59
N LEU A 14 -47.76 -10.40 -40.61
CA LEU A 14 -46.97 -10.05 -41.81
C LEU A 14 -45.52 -9.75 -41.37
N SER A 15 -44.56 -10.25 -42.16
CA SER A 15 -43.15 -10.50 -41.81
C SER A 15 -42.18 -9.34 -42.07
N LEU A 16 -41.00 -9.45 -41.45
CA LEU A 16 -39.75 -8.71 -41.70
C LEU A 16 -39.45 -8.51 -43.20
N SER A 17 -39.15 -7.26 -43.61
CA SER A 17 -38.06 -6.85 -44.54
C SER A 17 -38.36 -5.51 -45.25
N SER A 18 -38.18 -4.35 -44.59
CA SER A 18 -38.07 -3.08 -45.35
C SER A 18 -37.65 -1.79 -44.61
N LEU A 19 -37.06 -1.84 -43.41
CA LEU A 19 -36.87 -0.60 -42.63
C LEU A 19 -35.44 -0.29 -42.14
N ILE A 20 -34.42 -0.93 -42.70
CA ILE A 20 -33.02 -0.55 -42.44
C ILE A 20 -32.26 -0.52 -43.77
N THR A 21 -32.54 0.47 -44.61
CA THR A 21 -31.73 0.78 -45.83
C THR A 21 -32.00 2.20 -46.36
N CYS A 22 -32.23 3.18 -45.49
CA CYS A 22 -32.48 4.56 -45.96
C CYS A 22 -31.89 5.67 -45.06
N PHE A 23 -30.81 5.41 -44.32
CA PHE A 23 -30.16 6.45 -43.49
C PHE A 23 -28.64 6.55 -43.59
N ILE A 24 -28.00 5.94 -44.59
CA ILE A 24 -26.56 6.11 -44.83
C ILE A 24 -26.31 6.23 -46.35
N SER A 25 -26.57 7.42 -46.92
CA SER A 25 -26.11 7.76 -48.28
C SER A 25 -26.20 9.26 -48.62
N CYS A 26 -25.84 10.18 -47.71
CA CYS A 26 -25.84 11.62 -48.04
C CYS A 26 -24.72 12.49 -47.43
N PHE A 27 -23.63 11.91 -46.93
CA PHE A 27 -22.50 12.71 -46.40
C PHE A 27 -21.13 12.29 -46.97
N VAL A 28 -21.09 12.02 -48.27
CA VAL A 28 -19.85 12.01 -49.04
C VAL A 28 -20.13 12.82 -50.31
N ILE A 29 -19.20 13.70 -50.67
CA ILE A 29 -19.21 14.56 -51.87
C ILE A 29 -19.93 15.91 -51.72
N VAL A 30 -19.38 16.85 -50.92
CA VAL A 30 -19.27 18.28 -51.29
C VAL A 30 -18.16 18.90 -50.43
N SER A 31 -16.97 19.11 -51.00
CA SER A 31 -16.03 20.23 -50.70
C SER A 31 -14.71 20.00 -51.43
N CYS A 32 -14.72 20.26 -52.72
CA CYS A 32 -13.53 20.47 -53.53
C CYS A 32 -13.82 21.66 -54.44
N LEU A 33 -12.85 22.58 -54.58
CA LEU A 33 -12.82 23.84 -55.35
C LEU A 33 -13.13 25.14 -54.59
N LEU A 34 -12.06 25.78 -54.09
CA LEU A 34 -11.69 27.15 -54.51
C LEU A 34 -10.24 27.44 -54.08
N GLU A 35 -9.42 27.75 -55.08
CA GLU A 35 -8.03 28.18 -54.96
C GLU A 35 -7.90 29.63 -54.47
N GLY A 36 -6.74 29.95 -53.87
CA GLY A 36 -6.01 31.17 -54.23
C GLY A 36 -6.04 32.35 -53.26
N LEU A 37 -5.05 32.41 -52.36
CA LEU A 37 -4.31 33.65 -52.02
C LEU A 37 -2.92 33.25 -51.48
N CYS A 38 -1.88 33.73 -52.16
CA CYS A 38 -0.47 33.49 -51.88
C CYS A 38 0.15 34.78 -51.31
N VAL A 39 0.86 34.74 -50.18
CA VAL A 39 2.10 35.51 -49.95
C VAL A 39 2.99 34.77 -48.96
N THR A 40 4.24 34.58 -49.37
CA THR A 40 5.37 33.98 -48.66
C THR A 40 5.87 34.80 -47.47
N SER A 41 6.25 34.14 -46.37
CA SER A 41 7.38 34.60 -45.56
C SER A 41 8.19 33.38 -45.08
N LYS A 42 9.51 33.42 -45.34
CA LYS A 42 10.48 32.45 -44.84
C LYS A 42 10.57 32.58 -43.32
N ALA A 43 10.33 31.50 -42.59
CA ALA A 43 10.77 31.38 -41.21
C ALA A 43 11.50 30.03 -41.06
N ASN A 44 12.72 30.12 -40.52
CA ASN A 44 13.69 29.05 -40.40
C ASN A 44 13.10 27.79 -39.78
N ALA A 45 13.31 26.64 -40.44
CA ALA A 45 13.21 25.34 -39.82
C ALA A 45 14.35 25.21 -38.79
N LEU A 46 14.08 25.65 -37.56
CA LEU A 46 14.84 25.22 -36.39
C LEU A 46 14.49 23.75 -36.17
N SER A 47 15.45 22.88 -36.46
CA SER A 47 15.49 21.51 -35.96
C SER A 47 15.53 21.56 -34.44
N GLN A 48 14.36 21.64 -33.80
CA GLN A 48 14.25 21.24 -32.41
C GLN A 48 14.27 19.72 -32.39
N SER A 49 15.47 19.18 -32.25
CA SER A 49 15.66 17.91 -31.58
C SER A 49 14.94 18.02 -30.24
N ALA A 50 13.72 17.50 -30.18
CA ALA A 50 13.07 17.19 -28.92
C ALA A 50 13.90 16.09 -28.28
N THR A 51 14.97 16.49 -27.59
CA THR A 51 15.48 15.71 -26.47
C THR A 51 14.30 15.59 -25.53
N LEU A 52 13.60 14.45 -25.59
CA LEU A 52 12.81 13.95 -24.47
C LEU A 52 13.78 13.96 -23.29
N SER A 53 13.75 15.03 -22.51
CA SER A 53 14.25 14.97 -21.15
C SER A 53 13.48 13.83 -20.52
N LEU A 54 14.16 12.72 -20.25
CA LEU A 54 13.73 11.80 -19.23
C LEU A 54 13.65 12.67 -17.97
N ASP A 55 12.47 13.24 -17.68
CA ASP A 55 12.18 13.59 -16.31
C ASP A 55 12.42 12.28 -15.54
N PRO A 56 13.37 12.24 -14.58
CA PRO A 56 13.51 11.08 -13.75
C PRO A 56 12.13 10.86 -13.15
N LEU A 57 11.48 9.76 -13.50
CA LEU A 57 10.15 9.46 -13.01
C LEU A 57 10.24 9.47 -11.48
N LEU A 58 9.73 10.53 -10.85
CA LEU A 58 9.75 10.62 -9.40
C LEU A 58 8.72 9.60 -8.90
N TRP A 59 9.24 8.55 -8.29
CA TRP A 59 8.45 7.47 -7.72
C TRP A 59 7.75 7.95 -6.46
N ASP A 60 6.46 7.68 -6.37
CA ASP A 60 5.64 8.08 -5.21
C ASP A 60 5.83 7.09 -4.05
N HIS A 61 6.18 5.84 -4.36
CA HIS A 61 6.37 4.76 -3.41
C HIS A 61 7.57 3.90 -3.73
N VAL A 62 8.25 3.44 -2.68
CA VAL A 62 9.40 2.53 -2.72
C VAL A 62 9.31 1.56 -1.55
N VAL A 63 9.51 0.27 -1.80
CA VAL A 63 9.60 -0.74 -0.75
C VAL A 63 10.54 -1.88 -1.14
N ASP A 64 11.29 -2.36 -0.17
CA ASP A 64 12.11 -3.57 -0.27
C ASP A 64 11.28 -4.76 0.21
N LEU A 65 10.95 -5.70 -0.67
CA LEU A 65 10.20 -6.91 -0.31
C LEU A 65 11.08 -7.91 0.45
N ASN A 66 12.37 -7.91 0.12
CA ASN A 66 13.49 -8.54 0.82
C ASN A 66 14.81 -7.82 0.46
N GLU A 67 15.96 -8.37 0.87
CA GLU A 67 17.29 -7.78 0.63
C GLU A 67 17.71 -7.72 -0.86
N ASP A 68 17.04 -8.49 -1.72
CA ASP A 68 17.37 -8.66 -3.13
C ASP A 68 16.30 -8.13 -4.07
N PHE A 69 15.14 -7.69 -3.58
CA PHE A 69 14.00 -7.37 -4.43
C PHE A 69 13.32 -6.08 -3.95
N ARG A 70 13.51 -5.03 -4.74
CA ARG A 70 12.92 -3.71 -4.54
C ARG A 70 11.84 -3.45 -5.57
N ILE A 71 10.75 -2.83 -5.14
CA ILE A 71 9.72 -2.31 -6.04
C ILE A 71 9.52 -0.82 -5.82
N LEU A 72 9.30 -0.12 -6.92
CA LEU A 72 8.91 1.28 -6.97
C LEU A 72 7.64 1.37 -7.79
N TRP A 73 6.70 2.21 -7.38
CA TRP A 73 5.49 2.40 -8.17
C TRP A 73 4.92 3.81 -8.08
N LYS A 74 4.11 4.09 -9.09
CA LYS A 74 3.34 5.33 -9.23
C LYS A 74 2.03 5.04 -9.94
N ILE A 75 0.97 5.67 -9.46
CA ILE A 75 -0.36 5.56 -10.07
C ILE A 75 -0.68 6.90 -10.74
N ILE A 76 -1.05 6.85 -12.01
CA ILE A 76 -1.51 8.01 -12.78
C ILE A 76 -2.84 7.62 -13.42
N ASN A 77 -3.92 8.29 -13.02
CA ASN A 77 -5.29 7.96 -13.40
C ASN A 77 -5.63 6.50 -13.05
N GLN A 78 -5.86 5.65 -14.06
CA GLN A 78 -6.17 4.22 -13.91
C GLN A 78 -4.98 3.31 -14.26
N ASP A 79 -3.80 3.87 -14.50
CA ASP A 79 -2.59 3.10 -14.80
C ASP A 79 -1.66 3.11 -13.59
N ILE A 80 -1.14 1.94 -13.23
CA ILE A 80 -0.03 1.78 -12.31
C ILE A 80 1.23 1.45 -13.10
N THR A 81 2.30 2.17 -12.83
CA THR A 81 3.64 1.89 -13.38
C THR A 81 4.49 1.33 -12.26
N PHE A 82 5.10 0.18 -12.51
CA PHE A 82 6.05 -0.46 -11.62
C PHE A 82 7.46 -0.39 -12.19
N GLU A 83 8.44 -0.26 -11.31
CA GLU A 83 9.81 -0.66 -11.56
C GLU A 83 10.21 -1.69 -10.51
N ILE A 84 10.65 -2.85 -10.97
CA ILE A 84 11.20 -3.91 -10.13
C ILE A 84 12.71 -3.95 -10.33
N GLN A 85 13.44 -4.06 -9.22
CA GLN A 85 14.89 -4.18 -9.21
C GLN A 85 15.23 -5.41 -8.39
N ALA A 86 15.69 -6.48 -9.05
CA ALA A 86 16.05 -7.73 -8.40
C ALA A 86 17.55 -7.99 -8.54
N ARG A 87 18.22 -8.37 -7.44
CA ARG A 87 19.63 -8.78 -7.43
C ARG A 87 19.78 -10.19 -8.01
N THR A 88 19.68 -10.28 -9.32
CA THR A 88 19.90 -11.49 -10.10
C THR A 88 20.40 -11.14 -11.51
N LEU A 89 20.92 -12.14 -12.22
CA LEU A 89 21.25 -12.11 -13.66
C LEU A 89 20.38 -13.11 -14.44
N GLY A 90 19.19 -13.37 -13.90
CA GLY A 90 18.23 -14.29 -14.48
C GLY A 90 16.84 -13.66 -14.56
N TYR A 91 15.82 -14.51 -14.68
CA TYR A 91 14.44 -14.03 -14.75
C TYR A 91 13.92 -13.53 -13.40
N VAL A 92 13.00 -12.59 -13.50
CA VAL A 92 12.26 -11.99 -12.39
C VAL A 92 10.77 -12.06 -12.68
N GLY A 93 9.97 -12.26 -11.65
CA GLY A 93 8.52 -12.24 -11.73
C GLY A 93 7.91 -11.43 -10.60
N PHE A 94 6.84 -10.71 -10.91
CA PHE A 94 6.10 -9.87 -9.97
C PHE A 94 4.62 -9.88 -10.32
N GLY A 95 3.78 -10.00 -9.30
CA GLY A 95 2.35 -9.99 -9.49
C GLY A 95 1.54 -10.11 -8.22
N PHE A 96 0.34 -10.64 -8.34
CA PHE A 96 -0.69 -10.62 -7.31
C PHE A 96 -1.20 -12.02 -7.05
N SER A 97 -1.52 -12.29 -5.79
CA SER A 97 -2.14 -13.54 -5.35
C SER A 97 -3.49 -13.28 -4.69
N PRO A 98 -4.49 -14.17 -4.90
CA PRO A 98 -5.79 -14.04 -4.26
C PRO A 98 -5.71 -14.27 -2.74
N ASP A 99 -4.81 -15.11 -2.26
CA ASP A 99 -4.79 -15.58 -0.86
C ASP A 99 -3.38 -15.65 -0.23
N GLY A 100 -2.34 -15.35 -1.02
CA GLY A 100 -0.93 -15.44 -0.64
C GLY A 100 -0.24 -16.70 -1.16
N ASN A 101 -0.99 -17.66 -1.71
CA ASN A 101 -0.47 -18.82 -2.41
C ASN A 101 -0.28 -18.52 -3.90
N PHE A 102 0.57 -19.28 -4.58
CA PHE A 102 0.79 -19.09 -6.01
C PHE A 102 -0.41 -19.48 -6.87
N ALA A 103 -1.32 -20.34 -6.41
CA ALA A 103 -2.47 -20.81 -7.18
C ALA A 103 -3.44 -19.66 -7.52
N GLY A 104 -3.80 -19.51 -8.80
CA GLY A 104 -4.68 -18.44 -9.26
C GLY A 104 -4.04 -17.05 -9.26
N SER A 105 -2.70 -16.98 -9.22
CA SER A 105 -1.97 -15.71 -9.25
C SER A 105 -1.80 -15.19 -10.67
N ASP A 106 -1.73 -13.86 -10.77
CA ASP A 106 -1.53 -13.04 -11.96
C ASP A 106 -0.11 -12.45 -11.86
N ILE A 107 0.77 -12.71 -12.83
CA ILE A 107 2.22 -12.46 -12.72
C ILE A 107 2.82 -12.00 -14.05
N ALA A 108 3.46 -10.84 -14.03
CA ALA A 108 4.40 -10.44 -15.06
C ALA A 108 5.77 -11.09 -14.83
N ILE A 109 6.33 -11.73 -15.87
CA ILE A 109 7.66 -12.34 -15.84
C ILE A 109 8.53 -11.76 -16.96
N GLY A 110 9.78 -11.45 -16.65
CA GLY A 110 10.74 -11.03 -17.67
C GLY A 110 12.19 -11.30 -17.31
N TRP A 111 13.05 -11.20 -18.32
CA TRP A 111 14.49 -11.44 -18.24
C TRP A 111 15.22 -10.73 -19.38
N VAL A 112 16.55 -10.77 -19.38
CA VAL A 112 17.37 -10.09 -20.40
C VAL A 112 18.42 -11.05 -20.97
N ASP A 113 18.13 -11.63 -22.13
CA ASP A 113 19.10 -12.49 -22.83
C ASP A 113 19.84 -11.68 -23.90
N LYS A 114 21.17 -11.61 -23.79
CA LYS A 114 22.07 -10.92 -24.74
C LYS A 114 21.66 -9.47 -25.05
N GLY A 115 21.19 -8.75 -24.04
CA GLY A 115 20.76 -7.35 -24.14
C GLY A 115 19.35 -7.15 -24.71
N GLN A 116 18.64 -8.22 -25.08
CA GLN A 116 17.23 -8.17 -25.43
C GLN A 116 16.37 -8.49 -24.22
N THR A 117 15.46 -7.58 -23.86
CA THR A 117 14.46 -7.85 -22.82
C THR A 117 13.34 -8.71 -23.37
N TYR A 118 12.99 -9.74 -22.60
CA TYR A 118 11.81 -10.57 -22.78
C TYR A 118 10.87 -10.29 -21.62
N PHE A 119 9.58 -10.16 -21.92
CA PHE A 119 8.56 -9.84 -20.93
C PHE A 119 7.25 -10.47 -21.34
N GLN A 120 6.55 -11.06 -20.38
CA GLN A 120 5.33 -11.81 -20.61
C GLN A 120 4.38 -11.64 -19.44
N ASP A 121 3.12 -11.46 -19.78
CA ASP A 121 2.02 -11.64 -18.85
C ASP A 121 1.69 -13.14 -18.73
N ARG A 122 1.57 -13.61 -17.49
CA ARG A 122 1.39 -15.01 -17.15
C ARG A 122 0.45 -15.15 -15.96
N HIS A 123 -0.24 -16.28 -15.87
CA HIS A 123 -1.00 -16.65 -14.68
C HIS A 123 -0.68 -18.07 -14.22
N ILE A 124 -1.06 -18.37 -12.98
CA ILE A 124 -0.91 -19.69 -12.39
C ILE A 124 -2.28 -20.32 -12.21
N LYS A 125 -2.41 -21.57 -12.63
CA LYS A 125 -3.67 -22.31 -12.51
C LYS A 125 -4.03 -22.57 -11.05
N ARG A 126 -5.33 -22.69 -10.79
CA ARG A 126 -5.88 -22.97 -9.45
C ARG A 126 -5.69 -24.43 -8.99
N ASN A 127 -5.09 -25.29 -9.82
CA ASN A 127 -4.87 -26.71 -9.53
C ASN A 127 -3.65 -26.98 -8.64
N GLY A 128 -2.91 -25.94 -8.23
CA GLY A 128 -1.73 -26.08 -7.36
C GLY A 128 -0.42 -26.40 -8.09
N ASP A 129 -0.40 -26.38 -9.42
CA ASP A 129 0.85 -26.42 -10.18
C ASP A 129 1.51 -25.03 -10.12
N PRO A 130 2.76 -24.89 -9.62
CA PRO A 130 3.43 -23.60 -9.51
C PRO A 130 3.97 -23.06 -10.85
N GLU A 131 3.88 -23.81 -11.95
CA GLU A 131 4.33 -23.36 -13.27
C GLU A 131 3.45 -22.21 -13.82
N PRO A 132 4.01 -21.00 -14.01
CA PRO A 132 3.28 -19.89 -14.64
C PRO A 132 3.11 -20.14 -16.14
N ILE A 133 1.88 -20.08 -16.62
CA ILE A 133 1.56 -20.24 -18.05
C ILE A 133 1.29 -18.87 -18.69
N VAL A 134 1.58 -18.75 -19.99
CA VAL A 134 1.36 -17.51 -20.73
C VAL A 134 -0.13 -17.17 -20.75
N ASP A 135 -0.42 -15.92 -20.42
CA ASP A 135 -1.77 -15.41 -20.42
C ASP A 135 -2.27 -15.17 -21.87
N PRO A 136 -3.48 -15.65 -22.23
CA PRO A 136 -4.09 -15.32 -23.52
C PRO A 136 -4.30 -13.81 -23.76
N SER A 137 -4.59 -13.06 -22.69
CA SER A 137 -4.57 -11.60 -22.68
C SER A 137 -3.17 -11.13 -22.29
N GLN A 138 -2.72 -9.97 -22.76
CA GLN A 138 -1.42 -9.42 -22.37
C GLN A 138 -1.66 -8.01 -21.87
N ASP A 139 -1.96 -7.88 -20.58
CA ASP A 139 -2.43 -6.65 -19.96
C ASP A 139 -1.29 -5.81 -19.35
N TYR A 140 -0.12 -6.44 -19.19
CA TYR A 140 1.10 -5.78 -18.76
C TYR A 140 1.91 -5.29 -19.96
N ILE A 141 2.24 -4.01 -19.96
CA ILE A 141 2.97 -3.36 -21.05
C ILE A 141 4.39 -3.05 -20.58
N LEU A 142 5.39 -3.75 -21.14
CA LEU A 142 6.80 -3.44 -20.93
C LEU A 142 7.13 -2.03 -21.43
N MET A 143 7.74 -1.22 -20.58
CA MET A 143 8.25 0.11 -20.95
C MET A 143 9.76 0.09 -21.13
N TRP A 144 10.46 -0.58 -20.22
CA TRP A 144 11.91 -0.65 -20.22
C TRP A 144 12.37 -1.91 -19.48
N GLY A 145 13.48 -2.49 -19.90
CA GLY A 145 14.14 -3.55 -19.14
C GLY A 145 15.61 -3.58 -19.46
N TYR A 146 16.42 -3.89 -18.47
CA TYR A 146 17.86 -4.08 -18.66
C TYR A 146 18.43 -4.92 -17.53
N GLU A 147 19.57 -5.53 -17.82
CA GLU A 147 20.36 -6.23 -16.83
C GLU A 147 21.71 -5.52 -16.72
N ASN A 148 22.13 -5.26 -15.49
CA ASN A 148 23.44 -4.72 -15.19
C ASN A 148 24.32 -5.82 -14.58
N ARG A 149 25.48 -5.46 -14.00
CA ARG A 149 26.42 -6.46 -13.43
C ARG A 149 25.84 -7.30 -12.29
N THR A 150 24.78 -6.85 -11.63
CA THR A 150 24.25 -7.48 -10.41
C THR A 150 22.74 -7.57 -10.36
N HIS A 151 22.00 -6.85 -11.21
CA HIS A 151 20.55 -6.76 -11.14
C HIS A 151 19.89 -6.83 -12.51
N THR A 152 18.74 -7.49 -12.54
CA THR A 152 17.72 -7.39 -13.58
C THR A 152 16.69 -6.35 -13.14
N VAL A 153 16.46 -5.36 -14.00
CA VAL A 153 15.51 -4.27 -13.76
C VAL A 153 14.46 -4.26 -14.86
N LEU A 154 13.19 -4.33 -14.48
CA LEU A 154 12.06 -4.23 -15.41
C LEU A 154 11.15 -3.09 -14.98
N ARG A 155 10.70 -2.31 -15.96
CA ARG A 155 9.70 -1.27 -15.81
C ARG A 155 8.54 -1.55 -16.75
N PHE A 156 7.35 -1.65 -16.20
CA PHE A 156 6.14 -1.96 -16.95
C PHE A 156 4.95 -1.22 -16.37
N ARG A 157 3.89 -1.14 -17.17
CA ARG A 157 2.65 -0.47 -16.81
C ARG A 157 1.49 -1.43 -17.00
N ARG A 158 0.51 -1.34 -16.10
CA ARG A 158 -0.73 -2.13 -16.13
C ARG A 158 -1.88 -1.22 -15.71
N LYS A 159 -3.08 -1.48 -16.22
CA LYS A 159 -4.28 -0.85 -15.66
C LYS A 159 -4.56 -1.38 -14.26
N LEU A 160 -5.21 -0.57 -13.42
CA LEU A 160 -5.70 -1.03 -12.11
C LEU A 160 -6.75 -2.13 -12.26
N ASP A 161 -7.62 -2.01 -13.28
CA ASP A 161 -8.56 -3.04 -13.70
C ASP A 161 -8.33 -3.33 -15.20
N THR A 162 -7.92 -4.55 -15.49
CA THR A 162 -7.60 -5.02 -16.85
C THR A 162 -8.82 -5.54 -17.59
N CYS A 163 -9.95 -5.71 -16.90
CA CYS A 163 -11.18 -6.29 -17.43
C CYS A 163 -11.04 -7.76 -17.89
N ASP A 164 -10.00 -8.49 -17.44
CA ASP A 164 -9.88 -9.95 -17.58
C ASP A 164 -10.02 -10.68 -16.23
N PRO A 165 -11.24 -10.83 -15.68
CA PRO A 165 -11.42 -11.47 -14.38
C PRO A 165 -11.13 -12.99 -14.38
N ALA A 166 -10.85 -13.60 -15.54
CA ALA A 166 -10.57 -15.02 -15.62
C ALA A 166 -9.15 -15.35 -15.14
N HIS A 167 -8.20 -14.47 -15.43
CA HIS A 167 -6.78 -14.70 -15.15
C HIS A 167 -6.13 -13.58 -14.34
N ASP A 168 -6.67 -12.36 -14.41
CA ASP A 168 -6.11 -11.19 -13.75
C ASP A 168 -6.75 -10.88 -12.39
N ILE A 169 -5.95 -10.21 -11.55
CA ILE A 169 -6.40 -9.68 -10.26
C ILE A 169 -6.45 -8.16 -10.34
N ALA A 170 -7.66 -7.60 -10.22
CA ALA A 170 -7.85 -6.15 -10.17
C ALA A 170 -7.20 -5.56 -8.90
N ILE A 171 -6.50 -4.43 -9.09
CA ILE A 171 -5.88 -3.67 -8.01
C ILE A 171 -6.93 -2.74 -7.41
N THR A 172 -7.33 -3.01 -6.17
CA THR A 172 -8.33 -2.21 -5.44
C THR A 172 -7.66 -1.32 -4.39
N ASN A 173 -8.48 -0.63 -3.59
CA ASN A 173 -8.03 0.12 -2.42
C ASN A 173 -7.76 -0.75 -1.19
N ASP A 174 -7.92 -2.06 -1.31
CA ASP A 174 -7.67 -3.01 -0.24
C ASP A 174 -6.20 -3.44 -0.22
N THR A 175 -5.87 -4.23 0.80
CA THR A 175 -4.54 -4.85 0.92
C THR A 175 -4.35 -5.90 -0.17
N MET A 176 -3.46 -5.61 -1.11
CA MET A 176 -3.03 -6.55 -2.15
C MET A 176 -1.97 -7.50 -1.59
N ARG A 177 -1.98 -8.75 -2.04
CA ARG A 177 -0.95 -9.74 -1.68
C ARG A 177 0.03 -9.86 -2.84
N LEU A 178 1.19 -9.22 -2.69
CA LEU A 178 2.23 -9.22 -3.72
C LEU A 178 2.97 -10.55 -3.73
N LEU A 179 3.02 -11.17 -4.90
CA LEU A 179 3.82 -12.35 -5.17
C LEU A 179 5.03 -11.94 -6.01
N TYR A 180 6.20 -12.47 -5.66
CA TYR A 180 7.42 -12.18 -6.40
C TYR A 180 8.32 -13.41 -6.45
N MET A 181 9.12 -13.47 -7.50
CA MET A 181 10.04 -14.55 -7.74
C MET A 181 11.27 -14.06 -8.49
N TYR A 182 12.40 -14.73 -8.29
CA TYR A 182 13.60 -14.50 -9.07
C TYR A 182 14.48 -15.74 -9.07
N ASN A 183 15.17 -15.94 -10.18
CA ASN A 183 16.13 -17.02 -10.37
C ASN A 183 17.42 -16.46 -10.98
N GLU A 184 18.53 -17.15 -10.78
CA GLU A 184 19.84 -16.80 -11.34
C GLU A 184 20.01 -17.18 -12.81
N ARG A 185 19.07 -17.96 -13.37
CA ARG A 185 19.16 -18.48 -14.74
C ARG A 185 17.98 -18.02 -15.57
N ASP A 186 18.28 -17.60 -16.79
CA ASP A 186 17.28 -17.30 -17.80
C ASP A 186 16.67 -18.56 -18.44
N PRO A 187 15.45 -18.45 -19.01
CA PRO A 187 14.92 -19.44 -19.92
C PRO A 187 15.91 -19.75 -21.06
N PRO A 188 16.18 -21.03 -21.35
CA PRO A 188 17.15 -21.41 -22.36
C PRO A 188 16.70 -20.88 -23.73
N HIS A 189 17.65 -20.30 -24.47
CA HIS A 189 17.45 -19.73 -25.81
C HIS A 189 16.36 -18.65 -25.89
N GLY A 190 16.07 -17.95 -24.79
CA GLY A 190 14.98 -16.97 -24.74
C GLY A 190 13.60 -17.60 -24.98
N SER A 191 13.44 -18.89 -24.66
CA SER A 191 12.17 -19.58 -24.89
C SER A 191 11.04 -18.95 -24.08
N VAL A 192 10.02 -18.51 -24.82
CA VAL A 192 8.79 -17.92 -24.29
C VAL A 192 7.69 -18.95 -23.99
N LYS A 193 7.98 -20.25 -24.21
CA LYS A 193 7.00 -21.33 -24.06
C LYS A 193 6.79 -21.71 -22.58
N PRO A 194 5.61 -22.24 -22.20
CA PRO A 194 5.40 -22.85 -20.88
C PRO A 194 6.43 -23.96 -20.58
N GLY A 195 6.80 -24.14 -19.30
CA GLY A 195 7.74 -25.19 -18.85
C GLY A 195 9.21 -24.88 -19.11
N HIS A 196 9.54 -23.69 -19.62
CA HIS A 196 10.92 -23.29 -19.91
C HIS A 196 11.52 -22.38 -18.85
N LEU A 197 10.75 -21.98 -17.83
CA LEU A 197 11.29 -21.25 -16.69
C LEU A 197 12.15 -22.20 -15.85
N PRO A 198 13.42 -21.85 -15.57
CA PRO A 198 14.24 -22.66 -14.68
C PRO A 198 13.67 -22.66 -13.25
N ASN A 199 13.25 -23.84 -12.78
CA ASN A 199 12.83 -24.10 -11.38
C ASN A 199 11.87 -23.04 -10.78
N PRO A 200 10.67 -22.80 -11.35
CA PRO A 200 9.78 -21.74 -10.88
C PRO A 200 9.30 -21.97 -9.44
N ALA A 201 9.04 -23.21 -9.05
CA ALA A 201 8.60 -23.57 -7.71
C ALA A 201 9.56 -23.09 -6.60
N SER A 202 10.88 -23.19 -6.82
CA SER A 202 11.90 -22.73 -5.85
C SER A 202 12.24 -21.24 -5.98
N SER A 203 11.73 -20.58 -7.01
CA SER A 203 12.05 -19.18 -7.30
C SER A 203 11.10 -18.21 -6.62
N PHE A 204 9.94 -18.68 -6.16
CA PHE A 204 9.02 -17.89 -5.33
C PHE A 204 9.65 -17.50 -3.99
N ARG A 205 9.19 -16.37 -3.46
CA ARG A 205 9.51 -15.88 -2.12
C ARG A 205 8.21 -15.67 -1.32
N PRO A 206 8.28 -15.57 0.02
CA PRO A 206 7.10 -15.31 0.83
C PRO A 206 6.39 -14.03 0.39
N TYR A 207 5.07 -14.11 0.17
CA TYR A 207 4.27 -12.98 -0.29
C TYR A 207 4.33 -11.78 0.67
N ARG A 208 4.01 -10.58 0.17
CA ARG A 208 3.97 -9.35 0.97
C ARG A 208 2.62 -8.63 0.85
N PRO A 209 1.90 -8.37 1.96
CA PRO A 209 0.68 -7.58 1.93
C PRO A 209 1.00 -6.08 1.82
N ILE A 210 0.48 -5.39 0.81
CA ILE A 210 0.71 -3.96 0.56
C ILE A 210 -0.57 -3.29 0.05
N VAL A 211 -0.86 -2.08 0.55
CA VAL A 211 -1.88 -1.19 -0.03
C VAL A 211 -1.22 -0.34 -1.10
N LEU A 212 -1.46 -0.64 -2.38
CA LEU A 212 -0.81 0.03 -3.50
C LEU A 212 -1.35 1.43 -3.77
N THR A 213 -2.60 1.70 -3.40
CA THR A 213 -3.27 2.99 -3.62
C THR A 213 -3.13 3.95 -2.44
N GLN A 214 -2.26 3.63 -1.48
CA GLN A 214 -1.95 4.52 -0.36
C GLN A 214 -1.43 5.87 -0.88
N ARG A 215 -1.67 6.96 -0.13
CA ARG A 215 -1.13 8.26 -0.51
C ARG A 215 0.41 8.23 -0.49
N PRO A 216 1.08 8.95 -1.41
CA PRO A 216 2.54 9.06 -1.43
C PRO A 216 3.04 9.41 -0.03
N HIS A 217 4.14 8.80 0.39
CA HIS A 217 4.73 9.15 1.67
C HIS A 217 5.25 10.58 1.58
N ILE A 218 4.57 11.53 2.24
CA ILE A 218 5.05 12.90 2.35
C ILE A 218 6.32 12.85 3.21
N GLN A 219 7.48 13.06 2.59
CA GLN A 219 8.74 13.17 3.33
C GLN A 219 8.60 14.28 4.37
N PHE A 220 8.56 13.89 5.63
CA PHE A 220 8.47 14.83 6.73
C PHE A 220 9.78 15.62 6.80
N LYS A 221 9.71 16.91 6.47
CA LYS A 221 10.82 17.84 6.67
C LYS A 221 10.77 18.30 8.12
N HIS A 222 11.80 17.97 8.89
CA HIS A 222 11.89 18.46 10.26
C HIS A 222 12.17 19.96 10.23
N GLU A 223 11.19 20.75 10.69
CA GLU A 223 11.31 22.20 10.81
C GLU A 223 11.74 22.56 12.24
N GLU A 224 12.48 23.66 12.41
CA GLU A 224 13.09 24.05 13.70
C GLU A 224 12.07 24.27 14.84
N TYR A 225 10.84 24.62 14.47
CA TYR A 225 9.76 24.85 15.42
C TYR A 225 9.05 23.56 15.87
N VAL A 226 9.35 22.42 15.25
CA VAL A 226 8.83 21.12 15.64
C VAL A 226 9.57 20.64 16.89
N ARG A 227 8.82 20.08 17.83
CA ARG A 227 9.32 19.43 19.03
C ARG A 227 9.00 17.95 18.96
N ILE A 228 9.89 17.14 19.51
CA ILE A 228 9.80 15.69 19.53
C ILE A 228 9.69 15.26 20.98
N LEU A 229 8.77 14.34 21.25
CA LEU A 229 8.62 13.70 22.54
C LEU A 229 8.55 12.18 22.34
N GLU A 230 9.37 11.45 23.09
CA GLU A 230 9.39 10.00 23.09
C GLU A 230 8.65 9.48 24.33
N LEU A 231 7.59 8.72 24.09
CA LEU A 231 6.78 8.06 25.11
C LEU A 231 7.19 6.59 25.10
N ARG A 232 8.04 6.19 26.03
CA ARG A 232 8.62 4.83 26.10
C ARG A 232 8.11 4.05 27.29
N ASN A 233 7.84 2.77 27.10
CA ASN A 233 7.69 1.84 28.20
C ASN A 233 9.01 1.69 28.98
N GLU A 234 8.93 1.13 30.19
CA GLU A 234 10.09 0.90 31.05
C GLU A 234 10.14 -0.57 31.46
N ASP A 235 11.19 -1.25 31.03
CA ASP A 235 11.58 -2.62 31.39
C ASP A 235 10.42 -3.62 31.39
N VAL A 236 9.58 -3.59 30.33
CA VAL A 236 8.40 -4.48 30.25
C VAL A 236 8.85 -5.90 29.97
N GLU A 237 8.57 -6.81 30.89
CA GLU A 237 8.80 -8.23 30.67
C GLU A 237 7.88 -8.75 29.57
N LEU A 238 8.47 -9.14 28.44
CA LEU A 238 7.72 -9.66 27.31
C LEU A 238 7.07 -11.01 27.65
N PRO A 239 5.82 -11.25 27.20
CA PRO A 239 5.11 -12.49 27.48
C PRO A 239 5.82 -13.69 26.83
N GLY A 240 5.60 -14.87 27.41
CA GLY A 240 6.02 -16.14 26.80
C GLY A 240 5.29 -16.43 25.49
N ALA A 241 5.68 -17.51 24.81
CA ALA A 241 4.99 -17.95 23.60
C ALA A 241 3.49 -18.18 23.87
N ASP A 242 2.64 -17.73 22.93
CA ASP A 242 1.17 -17.84 22.94
C ASP A 242 0.41 -16.97 23.97
N GLU A 243 1.09 -16.13 24.76
CA GLU A 243 0.45 -15.18 25.68
C GLU A 243 0.35 -13.76 25.08
N THR A 244 -0.74 -13.06 25.39
CA THR A 244 -0.93 -11.65 25.06
C THR A 244 -0.77 -10.80 26.31
N LEU A 245 0.14 -9.83 26.26
CA LEU A 245 0.34 -8.85 27.31
C LEU A 245 -0.13 -7.48 26.83
N ILE A 246 -1.01 -6.86 27.62
CA ILE A 246 -1.46 -5.48 27.42
C ILE A 246 -0.81 -4.63 28.50
N TRP A 247 0.09 -3.73 28.11
CA TRP A 247 0.81 -2.87 29.04
C TRP A 247 0.29 -1.43 29.00
N CYS A 248 0.01 -0.86 30.16
CA CYS A 248 -0.46 0.51 30.34
C CYS A 248 0.59 1.34 31.04
N LYS A 249 0.97 2.46 30.42
CA LYS A 249 1.86 3.46 31.02
C LYS A 249 1.29 4.85 30.88
N THR A 250 1.22 5.58 31.99
CA THR A 250 0.71 6.95 32.00
C THR A 250 1.88 7.94 31.96
N PHE A 251 1.78 8.92 31.07
CA PHE A 251 2.75 9.99 30.94
C PHE A 251 2.12 11.31 31.35
N LYS A 252 2.81 12.04 32.22
CA LYS A 252 2.49 13.43 32.54
C LYS A 252 3.34 14.33 31.66
N LEU A 253 2.69 15.11 30.80
CA LEU A 253 3.41 16.05 29.95
C LEU A 253 3.72 17.35 30.69
N ASP A 254 4.78 18.03 30.23
CA ASP A 254 5.14 19.36 30.67
C ASP A 254 4.02 20.37 30.41
N ASP A 255 3.98 21.42 31.23
CA ASP A 255 2.95 22.45 31.12
C ASP A 255 3.11 23.29 29.83
N MET A 256 2.19 23.08 28.90
CA MET A 256 2.09 23.80 27.64
C MET A 256 1.37 25.13 27.87
N LYS A 257 2.15 26.22 27.89
CA LYS A 257 1.64 27.60 28.07
C LYS A 257 0.69 28.07 26.96
N ARG A 258 0.70 27.40 25.81
CA ARG A 258 -0.11 27.70 24.62
C ARG A 258 -0.50 26.40 23.93
N LYS A 259 -1.51 26.49 23.06
CA LYS A 259 -1.94 25.40 22.19
C LYS A 259 -0.82 24.95 21.26
N HIS A 260 -0.70 23.64 21.12
CA HIS A 260 0.15 22.98 20.13
C HIS A 260 -0.70 22.06 19.25
N HIS A 261 -0.13 21.69 18.10
CA HIS A 261 -0.68 20.67 17.21
C HIS A 261 0.29 19.49 17.13
N LEU A 262 -0.19 18.29 17.44
CA LEU A 262 0.44 17.05 17.06
C LEU A 262 0.26 16.87 15.54
N ILE A 263 1.37 16.70 14.84
CA ILE A 263 1.41 16.67 13.36
C ILE A 263 1.96 15.36 12.80
N ARG A 264 2.63 14.55 13.61
CA ARG A 264 3.15 13.24 13.19
C ARG A 264 3.40 12.34 14.40
N TYR A 265 3.27 11.03 14.19
CA TYR A 265 3.72 10.02 15.15
C TYR A 265 4.27 8.78 14.46
N GLU A 266 5.17 8.06 15.12
CA GLU A 266 5.79 6.82 14.64
C GLU A 266 6.21 5.92 15.80
N PRO A 267 6.27 4.59 15.60
CA PRO A 267 6.69 3.66 16.63
C PRO A 267 8.20 3.83 16.92
N ILE A 268 8.58 3.59 18.17
CA ILE A 268 9.97 3.43 18.59
C ILE A 268 10.15 2.00 19.03
N TYR A 269 11.12 1.31 18.45
CA TYR A 269 11.50 -0.04 18.84
C TYR A 269 12.71 0.00 19.76
N ASP A 270 12.68 -0.77 20.84
CA ASP A 270 13.84 -0.94 21.71
C ASP A 270 14.91 -1.82 21.04
N SER A 271 14.48 -2.91 20.40
CA SER A 271 15.36 -3.85 19.71
C SER A 271 14.70 -4.46 18.45
N PRO A 272 15.47 -5.07 17.54
CA PRO A 272 14.89 -5.84 16.43
C PRO A 272 13.96 -6.96 16.89
N ALA A 273 14.20 -7.55 18.06
CA ALA A 273 13.34 -8.60 18.62
C ALA A 273 11.99 -8.05 19.10
N SER A 274 11.96 -6.81 19.61
CA SER A 274 10.73 -6.13 20.03
C SER A 274 9.74 -5.95 18.87
N VAL A 275 10.25 -5.75 17.65
CA VAL A 275 9.43 -5.58 16.42
C VAL A 275 8.50 -6.77 16.19
N HIS A 276 8.92 -7.99 16.56
CA HIS A 276 8.13 -9.20 16.36
C HIS A 276 7.00 -9.35 17.40
N ASN A 277 7.18 -8.78 18.58
CA ASN A 277 6.24 -8.89 19.71
C ASN A 277 5.20 -7.77 19.70
N LEU A 278 5.53 -6.57 19.21
CA LEU A 278 4.60 -5.46 19.15
C LEU A 278 3.51 -5.66 18.08
N GLN A 279 2.25 -5.62 18.50
CA GLN A 279 1.09 -5.67 17.60
C GLN A 279 0.45 -4.30 17.42
N HIS A 280 0.31 -3.51 18.49
CA HIS A 280 -0.28 -2.17 18.42
C HIS A 280 0.08 -1.31 19.62
N ILE A 281 0.08 0.00 19.40
CA ILE A 281 0.32 1.03 20.40
C ILE A 281 -0.78 2.06 20.26
N THR A 282 -1.53 2.32 21.34
CA THR A 282 -2.58 3.34 21.36
C THR A 282 -2.25 4.38 22.42
N LEU A 283 -2.21 5.65 22.01
CA LEU A 283 -2.06 6.78 22.91
C LEU A 283 -3.42 7.44 23.12
N ARG A 284 -3.85 7.51 24.38
CA ARG A 284 -5.10 8.12 24.80
C ARG A 284 -4.84 9.39 25.58
N GLU A 285 -5.63 10.40 25.33
CA GLU A 285 -5.68 11.64 26.11
C GLU A 285 -6.61 11.45 27.30
N CYS A 286 -6.14 11.86 28.49
CA CYS A 286 -6.88 11.79 29.73
C CYS A 286 -7.29 13.19 30.20
N HIS A 287 -8.60 13.40 30.33
CA HIS A 287 -9.17 14.67 30.77
C HIS A 287 -9.27 14.75 32.30
N GLY A 288 -9.14 15.96 32.83
CA GLY A 288 -9.30 16.25 34.26
C GLY A 288 -8.01 16.16 35.08
N MET A 289 -8.10 16.57 36.34
CA MET A 289 -6.98 16.62 37.29
C MET A 289 -7.23 15.64 38.44
N HIS A 290 -7.24 14.36 38.12
CA HIS A 290 -7.45 13.29 39.10
C HIS A 290 -6.13 12.95 39.79
N GLN A 291 -6.15 12.85 41.12
CA GLN A 291 -4.99 12.42 41.91
C GLN A 291 -4.50 11.03 41.46
N GLU A 292 -5.43 10.15 41.08
CA GLU A 292 -5.14 8.83 40.52
C GLU A 292 -4.25 8.89 39.26
N LEU A 293 -4.49 9.85 38.34
CA LEU A 293 -3.65 10.00 37.14
C LEU A 293 -2.24 10.48 37.49
N GLU A 294 -2.10 11.31 38.52
CA GLU A 294 -0.79 11.75 39.02
C GLU A 294 -0.02 10.59 39.67
N GLU A 295 -0.72 9.70 40.39
CA GLU A 295 -0.13 8.50 40.98
C GLU A 295 0.29 7.51 39.87
N MET A 296 -0.61 7.22 38.92
CA MET A 296 -0.32 6.36 37.76
C MET A 296 0.84 6.88 36.90
N ALA A 297 0.99 8.20 36.77
CA ALA A 297 2.09 8.80 36.00
C ALA A 297 3.46 8.68 36.69
N ARG A 298 3.50 8.29 37.97
CA ARG A 298 4.75 8.02 38.72
C ARG A 298 5.10 6.53 38.75
N GLU A 299 4.17 5.67 38.37
CA GLU A 299 4.40 4.23 38.23
C GLU A 299 5.18 3.95 36.94
N GLN A 300 5.96 2.85 36.92
CA GLN A 300 6.67 2.40 35.70
C GLN A 300 5.70 1.93 34.60
N GLY A 301 4.48 1.60 34.99
CA GLY A 301 3.43 1.00 34.17
C GLY A 301 2.89 -0.25 34.85
N ARG A 302 1.80 -0.77 34.31
CA ARG A 302 1.15 -2.00 34.81
C ARG A 302 0.47 -2.73 33.68
N GLN A 303 0.25 -4.02 33.87
CA GLN A 303 -0.63 -4.78 32.99
C GLN A 303 -2.06 -4.24 33.08
N CYS A 304 -2.69 -3.95 31.94
CA CYS A 304 -4.12 -3.59 31.90
C CYS A 304 -4.96 -4.84 31.61
N MET A 305 -5.96 -5.11 32.45
CA MET A 305 -6.95 -6.17 32.24
C MET A 305 -8.13 -5.65 31.40
N GLY A 306 -7.81 -5.17 30.20
CA GLY A 306 -8.79 -4.69 29.21
C GLY A 306 -9.40 -3.31 29.52
N ALA A 307 -10.48 -2.97 28.84
CA ALA A 307 -11.09 -1.63 28.86
C ALA A 307 -11.63 -1.18 30.23
N ARG A 308 -11.75 -2.08 31.20
CA ARG A 308 -12.22 -1.78 32.56
C ARG A 308 -11.16 -1.10 33.43
N ASP A 309 -9.89 -1.32 33.12
CA ASP A 309 -8.76 -0.74 33.86
C ASP A 309 -8.25 0.58 33.28
N ILE A 310 -8.79 0.98 32.12
CA ILE A 310 -8.55 2.28 31.52
C ILE A 310 -9.44 3.28 32.26
N PRO A 311 -8.87 4.32 32.90
CA PRO A 311 -9.68 5.33 33.56
C PRO A 311 -10.68 5.94 32.57
N LEU A 312 -11.93 6.14 32.99
CA LEU A 312 -12.96 6.76 32.14
C LEU A 312 -12.55 8.15 31.62
N ALA A 313 -11.64 8.81 32.34
CA ALA A 313 -10.99 10.05 31.93
C ALA A 313 -10.21 9.94 30.61
N CYS A 314 -9.69 8.75 30.28
CA CYS A 314 -8.79 8.45 29.15
C CYS A 314 -9.54 7.85 27.97
N ASN A 315 -10.50 8.57 27.39
CA ASN A 315 -11.37 8.06 26.33
C ASN A 315 -11.01 8.53 24.91
N ALA A 316 -10.28 9.64 24.76
CA ALA A 316 -9.94 10.21 23.46
C ALA A 316 -8.66 9.57 22.90
N ILE A 317 -8.72 8.95 21.72
CA ILE A 317 -7.55 8.38 21.05
C ILE A 317 -6.84 9.49 20.27
N VAL A 318 -5.57 9.70 20.58
CA VAL A 318 -4.71 10.75 19.99
C VAL A 318 -3.88 10.19 18.85
N ALA A 319 -3.32 9.00 19.07
CA ALA A 319 -2.49 8.29 18.12
C ALA A 319 -2.73 6.79 18.26
N SER A 320 -2.73 6.09 17.13
CA SER A 320 -2.77 4.64 17.12
C SER A 320 -1.84 4.13 16.04
N TRP A 321 -1.01 3.18 16.42
CA TRP A 321 -0.11 2.45 15.55
C TRP A 321 -0.44 0.96 15.64
N SER A 322 -0.36 0.26 14.52
CA SER A 322 -0.54 -1.18 14.43
C SER A 322 0.55 -1.76 13.54
N ARG A 323 0.91 -3.01 13.79
CA ARG A 323 1.93 -3.74 13.02
C ARG A 323 1.65 -3.67 11.52
N GLY A 324 2.68 -3.35 10.75
CA GLY A 324 2.59 -3.11 9.31
C GLY A 324 2.40 -1.63 8.95
N SER A 325 1.98 -0.79 9.89
CA SER A 325 2.04 0.66 9.72
C SER A 325 3.46 1.17 9.94
N ASN A 326 3.87 2.17 9.16
CA ASN A 326 5.12 2.87 9.38
C ASN A 326 4.88 4.05 10.33
N SER A 327 4.73 5.24 9.76
CA SER A 327 4.50 6.49 10.49
C SER A 327 3.25 7.17 9.93
N PHE A 328 2.59 7.94 10.76
CA PHE A 328 1.43 8.73 10.36
C PHE A 328 1.78 10.21 10.43
N THR A 329 1.51 10.94 9.35
CA THR A 329 1.64 12.40 9.28
C THR A 329 0.26 12.99 9.01
N PHE A 330 -0.18 13.92 9.85
CA PHE A 330 -1.42 14.66 9.61
C PHE A 330 -1.26 15.55 8.36
N PRO A 331 -2.33 15.75 7.56
CA PRO A 331 -2.34 16.69 6.44
C PRO A 331 -1.86 18.09 6.83
N ASP A 332 -1.23 18.83 5.92
CA ASP A 332 -0.62 20.14 6.22
C ASP A 332 -1.61 21.18 6.76
N GLU A 333 -2.89 21.01 6.45
CA GLU A 333 -4.00 21.84 6.94
C GLU A 333 -4.51 21.48 8.34
N THR A 334 -4.16 20.32 8.91
CA THR A 334 -4.72 19.82 10.18
C THR A 334 -3.67 19.32 11.17
N GLY A 335 -3.95 19.49 12.47
CA GLY A 335 -3.17 18.89 13.54
C GLY A 335 -4.04 18.59 14.75
N TYR A 336 -3.69 17.55 15.52
CA TYR A 336 -4.46 17.20 16.70
C TYR A 336 -4.14 18.19 17.84
N PRO A 337 -5.15 18.85 18.45
CA PRO A 337 -4.92 19.89 19.45
C PRO A 337 -4.35 19.32 20.74
N MET A 338 -3.30 19.96 21.27
CA MET A 338 -2.70 19.62 22.56
C MET A 338 -2.63 20.86 23.45
N GLU A 339 -3.29 20.81 24.61
CA GLU A 339 -3.35 21.89 25.59
C GLU A 339 -3.36 21.35 27.01
N SER A 340 -2.42 21.79 27.86
CA SER A 340 -2.33 21.34 29.26
C SER A 340 -3.53 21.71 30.14
N ARG A 341 -4.35 22.69 29.70
CA ARG A 341 -5.62 23.01 30.35
C ARG A 341 -6.73 21.98 30.08
N GLN A 342 -6.64 21.28 28.95
CA GLN A 342 -7.59 20.25 28.55
C GLN A 342 -7.13 18.89 29.05
N ALA A 343 -5.87 18.54 28.76
CA ALA A 343 -5.27 17.30 29.20
C ALA A 343 -3.79 17.45 29.50
N LYS A 344 -3.39 16.90 30.65
CA LYS A 344 -1.99 16.84 31.08
C LYS A 344 -1.43 15.42 31.06
N TYR A 345 -2.32 14.43 31.13
CA TYR A 345 -1.95 13.03 31.21
C TYR A 345 -2.33 12.31 29.94
N TYR A 346 -1.47 11.40 29.51
CA TYR A 346 -1.67 10.57 28.35
C TYR A 346 -1.38 9.11 28.72
N LEU A 347 -2.31 8.23 28.42
CA LEU A 347 -2.17 6.80 28.68
C LEU A 347 -1.74 6.10 27.38
N MET A 348 -0.59 5.45 27.41
CA MET A 348 -0.13 4.58 26.34
C MET A 348 -0.47 3.14 26.67
N GLU A 349 -1.19 2.49 25.76
CA GLU A 349 -1.56 1.08 25.82
C GLU A 349 -0.78 0.33 24.75
N THR A 350 -0.01 -0.69 25.14
CA THR A 350 0.88 -1.45 24.24
C THR A 350 0.48 -2.92 24.20
N HIS A 351 0.04 -3.35 23.01
CA HIS A 351 -0.23 -4.70 22.52
C HIS A 351 1.02 -5.54 22.31
N TYR A 352 1.39 -6.44 23.22
CA TYR A 352 2.44 -7.45 23.00
C TYR A 352 1.85 -8.84 22.75
N ASN A 353 2.23 -9.47 21.65
CA ASN A 353 1.92 -10.87 21.34
C ASN A 353 3.00 -11.43 20.40
N ASN A 354 3.54 -12.59 20.73
CA ASN A 354 4.51 -13.28 19.90
C ASN A 354 3.81 -14.24 18.91
N LEU A 355 3.49 -13.74 17.72
CA LEU A 355 2.81 -14.52 16.67
C LEU A 355 3.71 -15.50 15.90
N GLN A 356 5.03 -15.45 16.12
CA GLN A 356 6.00 -16.35 15.49
C GLN A 356 7.05 -16.76 16.53
N PRO A 357 6.69 -17.63 17.50
CA PRO A 357 7.61 -18.07 18.51
C PRO A 357 8.74 -18.86 17.84
N ASP A 358 9.94 -18.29 17.86
CA ASP A 358 11.14 -19.00 17.48
C ASP A 358 11.44 -20.07 18.55
N LEU A 359 11.22 -21.34 18.20
CA LEU A 359 11.48 -22.50 19.06
C LEU A 359 12.94 -22.56 19.54
N THR A 360 13.86 -21.87 18.88
CA THR A 360 15.27 -21.78 19.31
C THR A 360 15.49 -20.74 20.42
N GLN A 361 14.64 -19.69 20.48
CA GLN A 361 14.69 -18.66 21.53
C GLN A 361 14.01 -19.11 22.83
N LEU A 362 13.12 -20.11 22.76
CA LEU A 362 12.54 -20.79 23.93
C LEU A 362 13.60 -21.41 24.86
N HIS A 363 14.81 -21.68 24.37
CA HIS A 363 15.93 -22.18 25.18
C HIS A 363 16.81 -21.08 25.78
N ALA A 364 16.66 -19.82 25.35
CA ALA A 364 17.30 -18.69 25.99
C ALA A 364 16.39 -18.22 27.14
N ASN A 365 16.66 -18.73 28.33
CA ASN A 365 16.01 -18.37 29.61
C ASN A 365 16.30 -16.90 30.03
N ARG A 366 16.33 -15.96 29.08
CA ARG A 366 16.47 -14.53 29.31
C ARG A 366 15.07 -13.92 29.22
N GLN A 367 14.54 -13.47 30.36
CA GLN A 367 13.44 -12.51 30.36
C GLN A 367 13.87 -11.33 29.49
N MET A 368 13.22 -11.16 28.34
CA MET A 368 13.47 -10.05 27.46
C MET A 368 12.63 -8.88 27.95
N ALA A 369 13.30 -7.78 28.28
CA ALA A 369 12.66 -6.52 28.63
C ALA A 369 12.49 -5.66 27.39
N ASP A 370 11.39 -4.91 27.30
CA ASP A 370 11.09 -3.99 26.22
C ASP A 370 10.86 -2.56 26.71
N ASN A 371 11.49 -1.60 26.02
CA ASN A 371 11.31 -0.16 26.21
C ASN A 371 10.72 0.53 24.98
N SER A 372 9.98 -0.21 24.15
CA SER A 372 9.35 0.34 22.95
C SER A 372 8.22 1.31 23.30
N GLY A 373 7.79 2.08 22.32
CA GLY A 373 6.73 3.06 22.53
C GLY A 373 6.47 3.93 21.31
N LEU A 374 6.09 5.18 21.54
CA LEU A 374 5.66 6.10 20.49
C LEU A 374 6.48 7.38 20.49
N LYS A 375 6.95 7.79 19.31
CA LYS A 375 7.52 9.11 19.06
C LYS A 375 6.44 10.02 18.52
N ILE A 376 6.25 11.17 19.14
CA ILE A 376 5.29 12.18 18.68
C ILE A 376 5.98 13.49 18.33
N TYR A 377 5.48 14.14 17.27
CA TYR A 377 6.00 15.39 16.73
C TYR A 377 4.92 16.46 16.83
N PHE A 378 5.19 17.53 17.57
CA PHE A 378 4.21 18.59 17.80
C PHE A 378 4.82 19.97 17.59
N THR A 379 3.98 20.94 17.24
CA THR A 379 4.37 22.31 16.92
C THR A 379 3.46 23.32 17.59
N HIS A 380 4.01 24.49 17.90
CA HIS A 380 3.24 25.64 18.37
C HIS A 380 2.68 26.49 17.22
N VAL A 381 3.12 26.24 15.98
CA VAL A 381 2.60 26.87 14.77
C VAL A 381 1.35 26.10 14.38
N LEU A 382 0.19 26.68 14.72
CA LEU A 382 -1.09 26.03 14.51
C LEU A 382 -1.42 25.93 13.01
N ARG A 383 -1.83 24.74 12.60
CA ARG A 383 -2.43 24.50 11.28
C ARG A 383 -3.85 25.05 11.24
N ARG A 384 -4.43 25.11 10.04
CA ARG A 384 -5.72 25.77 9.79
C ARG A 384 -6.88 25.14 10.57
N HIS A 385 -6.83 23.83 10.78
CA HIS A 385 -7.92 23.06 11.38
C HIS A 385 -7.42 22.15 12.51
N ASP A 386 -8.27 21.95 13.51
CA ASP A 386 -8.05 20.93 14.54
C ASP A 386 -8.51 19.57 14.01
N ALA A 387 -7.68 18.54 14.19
CA ALA A 387 -8.04 17.16 13.90
C ALA A 387 -8.77 16.52 15.09
N GLY A 388 -9.68 15.60 14.81
CA GLY A 388 -10.32 14.74 15.79
C GLY A 388 -10.32 13.30 15.31
N VAL A 389 -10.40 12.35 16.24
CA VAL A 389 -10.45 10.91 15.95
C VAL A 389 -11.83 10.39 16.35
N LEU A 390 -12.49 9.71 15.41
CA LEU A 390 -13.76 9.03 15.63
C LEU A 390 -13.54 7.52 15.51
N SER A 391 -13.75 6.80 16.60
CA SER A 391 -13.77 5.34 16.58
C SER A 391 -15.16 4.85 16.21
N ILE A 392 -15.26 4.00 15.19
CA ILE A 392 -16.50 3.38 14.72
C ILE A 392 -16.32 1.86 14.81
N GLY A 393 -17.27 1.17 15.44
CA GLY A 393 -17.32 -0.28 15.58
C GLY A 393 -18.74 -0.72 15.95
N GLU A 394 -19.03 -2.01 15.78
CA GLU A 394 -20.28 -2.63 16.25
C GLU A 394 -20.16 -3.14 17.69
#